data_AF-A0A1N7TV67-F1
#
_entry.id   AF-A0A1N7TV67-F1
#
_cell.length_a   1.000
_cell.length_b   1.000
_cell.length_c   1.000
_cell.angle_alpha   90.00
_cell.angle_beta   90.00
_cell.angle_gamma   90.00
#
_symmetry.space_group_name_H-M   'P 1'
#
loop_
_entity.id
_entity.type
_entity.pdbx_description
1 polymer ?
#
loop_
_entity_poly.entity_id
_entity_poly.type
_entity_poly.pdbx_seq_one_letter_code
_entity_poly.pdbx_strand_id
1 'polypeptide(L)'
;MTQANPTALLRQTHIDTIHALFADPPSLRAVAQASAQAHLDEHFAARTLAVEQLYLRTPLASQTATYDYTALADALVARLVNGEPVLYVPGHLESVQRVGDDYEPSTLDLFECEVLVNERGALLLASYREQLQAWWKTRWWPLVEALMGVVSDTPRQPGMSQRHLDTFFSLSFTNPGGELAAPAGPLRVSTVHLRREDAGDDDSGEILPLWLLQATHSTDMALYSPAMGVQLIDQLDDIGPLLADHLSPLLDEPAGEWFVVEHAGLAPESLASGYLARQLSEIAAIDPTVRRTAQQYQALLNAITDTRRWFVSPLTAFGQGVHEAIPAWLFNAAQTDRLQYGRLLVEQVRHLNQGAGKRFFPEVPSLAAFAEAALQDCLDNEPRAVELKVLDIHGVFGPPSAAPLELTLTEWALETLGGFTPSPITVTLKGAPAPAWLTEPLLRDWLAKADIAKTYGAVLRQRLAKGNAAKDWDRDLAGDQVLSQLKMLAMAYKIQGARADPAGLSPH
;
A
#
# COMPACT_ATOMS: atom_id res chain seq x y z
N MET A 1 26.79 -0.76 -4.49
CA MET A 1 26.43 -1.54 -3.28
C MET A 1 26.19 -0.57 -2.14
N THR A 2 24.97 -0.08 -1.98
CA THR A 2 24.60 0.69 -0.79
C THR A 2 24.48 -0.32 0.35
N GLN A 3 25.39 -0.28 1.32
CA GLN A 3 25.30 -1.12 2.51
C GLN A 3 23.93 -0.91 3.16
N ALA A 4 23.26 -2.00 3.52
CA ALA A 4 22.02 -1.94 4.30
C ALA A 4 22.29 -1.15 5.59
N ASN A 5 21.34 -0.29 5.99
CA ASN A 5 21.46 0.48 7.22
C ASN A 5 21.59 -0.50 8.41
N PRO A 6 22.71 -0.52 9.16
CA PRO A 6 22.95 -1.52 10.20
C PRO A 6 21.89 -1.50 11.29
N THR A 7 21.37 -0.33 11.65
CA THR A 7 20.26 -0.17 12.61
C THR A 7 18.98 -0.84 12.12
N ALA A 8 18.68 -0.74 10.82
CA ALA A 8 17.49 -1.40 10.27
C ALA A 8 17.60 -2.93 10.29
N LEU A 9 18.81 -3.46 10.15
CA LEU A 9 19.08 -4.90 10.23
C LEU A 9 18.93 -5.44 11.67
N LEU A 10 19.44 -4.69 12.66
CA LEU A 10 19.25 -5.02 14.08
C LEU A 10 17.78 -4.98 14.48
N ARG A 11 17.06 -3.92 14.09
CA ARG A 11 15.60 -3.84 14.28
C ARG A 11 14.87 -5.02 13.67
N GLN A 12 15.24 -5.44 12.46
CA GLN A 12 14.65 -6.63 11.82
C GLN A 12 14.89 -7.90 12.63
N THR A 13 16.07 -8.05 13.24
CA THR A 13 16.40 -9.21 14.08
C THR A 13 15.51 -9.27 15.33
N HIS A 14 15.24 -8.13 15.96
CA HIS A 14 14.29 -8.04 17.06
C HIS A 14 12.85 -8.37 16.63
N ILE A 15 12.42 -7.88 15.47
CA ILE A 15 11.11 -8.21 14.88
C ILE A 15 10.99 -9.72 14.61
N ASP A 16 12.01 -10.33 14.01
CA ASP A 16 12.03 -11.77 13.73
C ASP A 16 12.01 -12.61 15.02
N THR A 17 12.64 -12.11 16.08
CA THR A 17 12.58 -12.72 17.43
C THR A 17 11.14 -12.70 17.96
N ILE A 18 10.42 -11.59 17.80
CA ILE A 18 9.01 -11.48 18.20
C ILE A 18 8.14 -12.43 17.37
N HIS A 19 8.34 -12.50 16.05
CA HIS A 19 7.63 -13.45 15.21
C HIS A 19 7.87 -14.90 15.63
N ALA A 20 9.10 -15.26 15.98
CA ALA A 20 9.43 -16.61 16.46
C ALA A 20 8.83 -16.89 17.85
N LEU A 21 8.86 -15.91 18.75
CA LEU A 21 8.28 -16.02 20.11
C LEU A 21 6.77 -16.26 20.05
N PHE A 22 6.10 -15.66 19.07
CA PHE A 22 4.67 -15.76 18.85
C PHE A 22 4.29 -16.75 17.73
N ALA A 23 5.22 -17.60 17.32
CA ALA A 23 4.90 -18.73 16.46
C ALA A 23 3.92 -19.66 17.19
N ASP A 24 2.94 -20.17 16.46
CA ASP A 24 1.95 -21.13 16.95
C ASP A 24 1.05 -20.62 18.09
N PRO A 25 0.20 -19.61 17.82
CA PRO A 25 -0.89 -19.24 18.73
C PRO A 25 -1.85 -20.42 18.94
N PRO A 26 -2.64 -20.44 20.03
CA PRO A 26 -3.61 -21.50 20.29
C PRO A 26 -4.54 -21.73 19.09
N SER A 27 -4.71 -22.98 18.66
CA SER A 27 -5.72 -23.29 17.64
C SER A 27 -7.12 -23.34 18.27
N LEU A 28 -8.16 -23.04 17.49
CA LEU A 28 -9.55 -23.15 17.91
C LEU A 28 -9.88 -24.55 18.44
N ARG A 29 -9.34 -25.59 17.80
CA ARG A 29 -9.50 -26.98 18.23
C ARG A 29 -8.80 -27.27 19.55
N ALA A 30 -7.57 -26.78 19.75
CA ALA A 30 -6.86 -26.91 21.02
C ALA A 30 -7.60 -26.19 22.15
N VAL A 31 -8.17 -25.01 21.87
CA VAL A 31 -9.00 -24.27 22.81
C VAL A 31 -10.27 -25.05 23.16
N ALA A 32 -10.95 -25.65 22.18
CA ALA A 32 -12.11 -26.50 22.41
C ALA A 32 -11.77 -27.71 23.30
N GLN A 33 -10.63 -28.35 23.01
CA GLN A 33 -10.14 -29.46 23.82
C GLN A 33 -9.88 -29.05 25.27
N ALA A 34 -9.13 -27.96 25.49
CA ALA A 34 -8.83 -27.48 26.84
C ALA A 34 -10.09 -26.98 27.59
N SER A 35 -11.04 -26.34 26.89
CA SER A 35 -12.31 -25.90 27.48
C SER A 35 -13.17 -27.09 27.94
N ALA A 36 -13.24 -28.14 27.11
CA ALA A 36 -13.91 -29.37 27.47
C ALA A 36 -13.20 -30.10 28.62
N GLN A 37 -11.87 -30.20 28.62
CA GLN A 37 -11.13 -30.81 29.74
C GLN A 37 -11.38 -30.05 31.05
N ALA A 38 -11.36 -28.72 31.04
CA ALA A 38 -11.65 -27.91 32.22
C ALA A 38 -13.06 -28.18 32.78
N HIS A 39 -14.07 -28.36 31.92
CA HIS A 39 -15.41 -28.74 32.35
C HIS A 39 -15.44 -30.14 32.99
N LEU A 40 -14.70 -31.11 32.42
CA LEU A 40 -14.58 -32.45 32.99
C LEU A 40 -13.89 -32.43 34.36
N ASP A 41 -12.83 -31.64 34.50
CA ASP A 41 -12.13 -31.49 35.77
C ASP A 41 -13.01 -30.81 36.83
N GLU A 42 -13.85 -29.86 36.41
CA GLU A 42 -14.75 -29.13 37.31
C GLU A 42 -15.93 -29.98 37.80
N HIS A 43 -16.58 -30.75 36.91
CA HIS A 43 -17.83 -31.46 37.23
C HIS A 43 -17.69 -32.97 37.38
N PHE A 44 -16.63 -33.56 36.81
CA PHE A 44 -16.44 -35.01 36.70
C PHE A 44 -15.04 -35.48 37.11
N ALA A 45 -14.29 -34.70 37.92
CA ALA A 45 -12.93 -35.02 38.37
C ALA A 45 -12.75 -36.46 38.88
N ALA A 46 -13.74 -36.99 39.61
CA ALA A 46 -13.69 -38.36 40.15
C ALA A 46 -13.66 -39.46 39.08
N ARG A 47 -14.06 -39.17 37.84
CA ARG A 47 -14.09 -40.11 36.71
C ARG A 47 -12.79 -40.13 35.90
N THR A 48 -11.84 -39.21 36.18
CA THR A 48 -10.51 -39.13 35.54
C THR A 48 -10.57 -39.23 34.01
N LEU A 49 -11.52 -38.52 33.40
CA LEU A 49 -11.75 -38.54 31.96
C LEU A 49 -10.75 -37.66 31.22
N ALA A 50 -10.23 -38.16 30.10
CA ALA A 50 -9.37 -37.41 29.19
C ALA A 50 -10.14 -37.07 27.91
N VAL A 51 -10.39 -35.78 27.67
CA VAL A 51 -11.19 -35.31 26.53
C VAL A 51 -10.65 -35.79 25.17
N GLU A 52 -9.34 -35.94 25.03
CA GLU A 52 -8.68 -36.39 23.79
C GLU A 52 -9.05 -37.83 23.40
N GLN A 53 -9.58 -38.58 24.37
CA GLN A 53 -10.04 -39.94 24.21
C GLN A 53 -11.56 -40.02 24.05
N LEU A 54 -12.30 -38.92 24.21
CA LEU A 54 -13.77 -38.91 24.14
C LEU A 54 -14.27 -38.60 22.73
N TYR A 55 -15.18 -39.45 22.24
CA TYR A 55 -15.77 -39.36 20.92
C TYR A 55 -17.29 -39.61 20.99
N LEU A 56 -17.99 -39.04 20.02
CA LEU A 56 -19.37 -39.39 19.68
C LEU A 56 -19.32 -40.31 18.46
N ARG A 57 -19.95 -41.49 18.55
CA ARG A 57 -20.09 -42.38 17.40
C ARG A 57 -21.50 -42.33 16.82
N THR A 58 -21.59 -42.34 15.49
CA THR A 58 -22.85 -42.29 14.74
C THR A 58 -22.82 -43.40 13.67
N PRO A 59 -23.89 -44.19 13.48
CA PRO A 59 -23.90 -45.27 12.49
C PRO A 59 -23.85 -44.72 11.06
N LEU A 60 -22.96 -45.28 10.23
CA LEU A 60 -22.87 -44.96 8.80
C LEU A 60 -23.82 -45.85 8.00
N ALA A 61 -24.44 -45.31 6.94
CA ALA A 61 -25.29 -46.08 6.03
C ALA A 61 -24.50 -46.98 5.04
N SER A 62 -23.16 -47.03 5.15
CA SER A 62 -22.25 -47.67 4.19
C SER A 62 -21.97 -49.14 4.51
N GLN A 63 -21.55 -49.92 3.51
CA GLN A 63 -21.25 -51.35 3.64
C GLN A 63 -19.82 -51.65 4.15
N THR A 64 -18.93 -50.66 4.27
CA THR A 64 -17.50 -50.86 4.59
C THR A 64 -17.05 -50.34 5.96
N ALA A 65 -17.74 -49.36 6.54
CA ALA A 65 -17.46 -48.83 7.87
C ALA A 65 -18.76 -48.74 8.66
N THR A 66 -18.77 -49.24 9.89
CA THR A 66 -19.99 -49.36 10.70
C THR A 66 -20.36 -48.06 11.41
N TYR A 67 -19.38 -47.21 11.75
CA TYR A 67 -19.58 -45.98 12.52
C TYR A 67 -18.64 -44.86 12.06
N ASP A 68 -19.12 -43.63 12.13
CA ASP A 68 -18.32 -42.40 12.09
C ASP A 68 -18.03 -41.94 13.52
N TYR A 69 -16.85 -41.36 13.75
CA TYR A 69 -16.37 -40.96 15.08
C TYR A 69 -15.98 -39.48 15.08
N THR A 70 -16.71 -38.68 15.85
CA THR A 70 -16.42 -37.25 16.04
C THR A 70 -15.79 -37.04 17.40
N ALA A 71 -14.59 -36.48 17.46
CA ALA A 71 -13.98 -36.15 18.76
C ALA A 71 -14.82 -35.10 19.48
N LEU A 72 -14.89 -35.17 20.82
CA LEU A 72 -15.73 -34.25 21.58
C LEU A 72 -15.32 -32.77 21.36
N ALA A 73 -14.01 -32.50 21.22
CA ALA A 73 -13.50 -31.18 20.87
C ALA A 73 -14.01 -30.68 19.51
N ASP A 74 -14.14 -31.56 18.51
CA ASP A 74 -14.65 -31.21 17.19
C ASP A 74 -16.17 -30.93 17.24
N ALA A 75 -16.91 -31.58 18.15
CA ALA A 75 -18.32 -31.28 18.39
C ALA A 75 -18.53 -29.88 19.01
N LEU A 76 -17.63 -29.42 19.88
CA LEU A 76 -17.65 -28.03 20.40
C LEU A 76 -17.42 -27.01 19.28
N VAL A 77 -16.45 -27.29 18.40
CA VAL A 77 -16.20 -26.43 17.22
C VAL A 77 -17.42 -26.42 16.30
N ALA A 78 -18.07 -27.57 16.08
CA ALA A 78 -19.29 -27.64 15.30
C ALA A 78 -20.43 -26.83 15.93
N ARG A 79 -20.55 -26.82 17.26
CA ARG A 79 -21.54 -26.00 17.98
C ARG A 79 -21.33 -24.50 17.76
N LEU A 80 -20.08 -24.02 17.73
CA LEU A 80 -19.75 -22.64 17.37
C LEU A 80 -20.10 -22.35 15.90
N VAL A 81 -19.69 -23.23 15.00
CA VAL A 81 -19.90 -23.09 13.54
C VAL A 81 -21.39 -23.01 13.17
N ASN A 82 -22.21 -23.85 13.80
CA ASN A 82 -23.63 -23.92 13.50
C ASN A 82 -24.43 -22.80 14.17
N GLY A 83 -23.90 -22.18 15.23
CA GLY A 83 -24.60 -21.13 15.99
C GLY A 83 -25.79 -21.63 16.82
N GLU A 84 -26.28 -22.85 16.59
CA GLU A 84 -27.46 -23.43 17.25
C GLU A 84 -27.10 -24.57 18.22
N PRO A 85 -27.86 -24.74 19.33
CA PRO A 85 -27.71 -25.88 20.24
C PRO A 85 -27.79 -27.22 19.53
N VAL A 86 -26.95 -28.16 19.94
CA VAL A 86 -27.01 -29.55 19.48
C VAL A 86 -27.99 -30.34 20.35
N LEU A 87 -28.67 -31.31 19.74
CA LEU A 87 -29.49 -32.32 20.41
C LEU A 87 -28.97 -33.69 20.02
N TYR A 88 -28.50 -34.47 20.99
CA TYR A 88 -28.01 -35.81 20.80
C TYR A 88 -29.11 -36.83 21.09
N VAL A 89 -29.41 -37.67 20.10
CA VAL A 89 -30.52 -38.63 20.16
C VAL A 89 -29.99 -40.00 20.59
N PRO A 90 -30.43 -40.54 21.75
CA PRO A 90 -30.05 -41.88 22.18
C PRO A 90 -30.44 -42.95 21.16
N GLY A 91 -29.57 -43.92 20.92
CA GLY A 91 -29.76 -44.98 19.92
C GLY A 91 -29.40 -44.57 18.49
N HIS A 92 -29.16 -43.27 18.25
CA HIS A 92 -28.52 -42.78 17.03
C HIS A 92 -27.08 -42.34 17.27
N LEU A 93 -26.80 -41.71 18.43
CA LEU A 93 -25.45 -41.42 18.89
C LEU A 93 -25.14 -42.18 20.18
N GLU A 94 -23.87 -42.50 20.35
CA GLU A 94 -23.34 -43.07 21.59
C GLU A 94 -22.03 -42.37 21.97
N SER A 95 -21.85 -42.12 23.27
CA SER A 95 -20.59 -41.63 23.81
C SER A 95 -19.62 -42.80 24.00
N VAL A 96 -18.42 -42.65 23.46
CA VAL A 96 -17.39 -43.68 23.51
C VAL A 96 -16.05 -43.08 23.89
N GLN A 97 -15.19 -43.92 24.48
CA GLN A 97 -13.82 -43.59 24.79
C GLN A 97 -12.88 -44.45 23.96
N ARG A 98 -11.84 -43.85 23.39
CA ARG A 98 -10.80 -44.55 22.66
C ARG A 98 -9.80 -45.16 23.63
N VAL A 99 -9.63 -46.48 23.55
CA VAL A 99 -8.68 -47.27 24.35
C VAL A 99 -7.79 -48.06 23.40
N GLY A 100 -6.56 -47.59 23.18
CA GLY A 100 -5.70 -48.11 22.11
C GLY A 100 -6.29 -47.78 20.73
N ASP A 101 -6.48 -48.82 19.91
CA ASP A 101 -7.08 -48.71 18.57
C ASP A 101 -8.60 -48.98 18.57
N ASP A 102 -9.18 -49.35 19.72
CA ASP A 102 -10.59 -49.69 19.87
C ASP A 102 -11.40 -48.58 20.57
N TYR A 103 -12.73 -48.66 20.45
CA TYR A 103 -13.68 -47.75 21.07
C TYR A 103 -14.62 -48.49 22.01
N GLU A 104 -14.59 -48.12 23.28
CA GLU A 104 -15.42 -48.69 24.34
C GLU A 104 -16.48 -47.67 24.81
N PRO A 105 -17.62 -48.10 25.38
CA PRO A 105 -18.60 -47.18 25.96
C PRO A 105 -17.96 -46.26 27.01
N SER A 106 -18.20 -44.95 26.89
CA SER A 106 -17.70 -43.98 27.86
C SER A 106 -18.52 -44.01 29.16
N THR A 107 -17.90 -43.62 30.27
CA THR A 107 -18.63 -43.33 31.53
C THR A 107 -19.25 -41.94 31.54
N LEU A 108 -18.95 -41.10 30.55
CA LEU A 108 -19.65 -39.85 30.30
C LEU A 108 -20.86 -40.17 29.41
N ASP A 109 -22.07 -39.93 29.89
CA ASP A 109 -23.27 -40.25 29.13
C ASP A 109 -23.54 -39.22 28.02
N LEU A 110 -24.49 -39.54 27.13
CA LEU A 110 -24.78 -38.71 25.97
C LEU A 110 -25.40 -37.35 26.36
N PHE A 111 -26.14 -37.28 27.47
CA PHE A 111 -26.75 -36.04 27.95
C PHE A 111 -25.69 -35.13 28.58
N GLU A 112 -24.76 -35.68 29.35
CA GLU A 112 -23.59 -34.98 29.88
C GLU A 112 -22.72 -34.43 28.74
N CYS A 113 -22.52 -35.19 27.66
CA CYS A 113 -21.87 -34.71 26.43
C CYS A 113 -22.64 -33.53 25.78
N GLU A 114 -23.97 -33.63 25.68
CA GLU A 114 -24.81 -32.58 25.08
C GLU A 114 -24.71 -31.27 25.86
N VAL A 115 -24.82 -31.32 27.19
CA VAL A 115 -24.69 -30.17 28.08
C VAL A 115 -23.31 -29.53 27.91
N LEU A 116 -22.25 -30.33 27.99
CA LEU A 116 -20.88 -29.86 27.84
C LEU A 116 -20.67 -29.15 26.49
N VAL A 117 -21.11 -29.77 25.39
CA VAL A 117 -20.96 -29.22 24.04
C VAL A 117 -21.73 -27.91 23.89
N ASN A 118 -22.97 -27.86 24.38
CA ASN A 118 -23.81 -26.67 24.27
C ASN A 118 -23.28 -25.50 25.10
N GLU A 119 -22.84 -25.73 26.33
CA GLU A 119 -22.30 -24.70 27.21
C GLU A 119 -20.95 -24.19 26.74
N ARG A 120 -19.98 -25.11 26.54
CA ARG A 120 -18.60 -24.72 26.20
C ARG A 120 -18.45 -24.34 24.73
N GLY A 121 -19.22 -24.95 23.82
CA GLY A 121 -19.24 -24.59 22.41
C GLY A 121 -19.81 -23.20 22.14
N ALA A 122 -20.82 -22.77 22.90
CA ALA A 122 -21.37 -21.41 22.80
C ALA A 122 -20.39 -20.34 23.31
N LEU A 123 -19.53 -20.68 24.26
CA LEU A 123 -18.55 -19.77 24.87
C LEU A 123 -17.14 -19.89 24.25
N LEU A 124 -17.00 -20.60 23.13
CA LEU A 124 -15.68 -21.02 22.63
C LEU A 124 -14.77 -19.83 22.25
N LEU A 125 -15.32 -18.74 21.71
CA LEU A 125 -14.56 -17.51 21.43
C LEU A 125 -14.14 -16.77 22.72
N ALA A 126 -14.95 -16.85 23.79
CA ALA A 126 -14.57 -16.34 25.09
C ALA A 126 -13.43 -17.17 25.70
N SER A 127 -13.53 -18.50 25.65
CA SER A 127 -12.45 -19.40 26.08
C SER A 127 -11.16 -19.18 25.26
N TYR A 128 -11.28 -18.86 23.97
CA TYR A 128 -10.11 -18.54 23.14
C TYR A 128 -9.37 -17.31 23.66
N ARG A 129 -10.10 -16.24 24.01
CA ARG A 129 -9.51 -15.00 24.58
C ARG A 129 -8.79 -15.28 25.90
N GLU A 130 -9.36 -16.09 26.77
CA GLU A 130 -8.75 -16.47 28.05
C GLU A 130 -7.46 -17.28 27.84
N GLN A 131 -7.50 -18.27 26.94
CA GLN A 131 -6.31 -19.06 26.62
C GLN A 131 -5.23 -18.23 25.91
N LEU A 132 -5.63 -17.30 25.04
CA LEU A 132 -4.71 -16.35 24.43
C LEU A 132 -4.00 -15.52 25.50
N GLN A 133 -4.73 -14.97 26.49
CA GLN A 133 -4.12 -14.24 27.61
C GLN A 133 -3.14 -15.11 28.41
N ALA A 134 -3.51 -16.35 28.73
CA ALA A 134 -2.62 -17.28 29.43
C ALA A 134 -1.34 -17.57 28.62
N TRP A 135 -1.48 -17.76 27.31
CA TRP A 135 -0.38 -17.97 26.38
C TRP A 135 0.54 -16.74 26.29
N TRP A 136 -0.02 -15.54 26.27
CA TRP A 136 0.69 -14.26 26.34
C TRP A 136 1.48 -14.08 27.63
N LYS A 137 0.94 -14.46 28.79
CA LYS A 137 1.63 -14.31 30.10
C LYS A 137 3.02 -14.95 30.10
N THR A 138 3.16 -16.11 29.48
CA THR A 138 4.46 -16.83 29.40
C THR A 138 5.46 -16.16 28.45
N ARG A 139 4.99 -15.30 27.54
CA ARG A 139 5.77 -14.60 26.51
C ARG A 139 5.99 -13.13 26.82
N TRP A 140 5.40 -12.63 27.90
CA TRP A 140 5.38 -11.20 28.24
C TRP A 140 6.77 -10.59 28.32
N TRP A 141 7.63 -11.11 29.19
CA TRP A 141 8.96 -10.55 29.39
C TRP A 141 9.89 -10.67 28.18
N PRO A 142 9.99 -11.83 27.50
CA PRO A 142 10.74 -11.93 26.26
C PRO A 142 10.23 -10.97 25.17
N LEU A 143 8.92 -10.72 25.10
CA LEU A 143 8.35 -9.73 24.18
C LEU A 143 8.79 -8.32 24.56
N VAL A 144 8.66 -7.94 25.83
CA VAL A 144 9.04 -6.61 26.34
C VAL A 144 10.51 -6.33 26.05
N GLU A 145 11.40 -7.30 26.29
CA GLU A 145 12.83 -7.21 25.96
C GLU A 145 13.06 -7.03 24.46
N ALA A 146 12.40 -7.83 23.61
CA ALA A 146 12.52 -7.67 22.16
C ALA A 146 11.97 -6.33 21.67
N LEU A 147 10.87 -5.83 22.25
CA LEU A 147 10.31 -4.51 21.96
C LEU A 147 11.25 -3.38 22.38
N MET A 148 11.98 -3.51 23.49
CA MET A 148 13.05 -2.55 23.84
C MET A 148 14.09 -2.44 22.72
N GLY A 149 14.48 -3.57 22.13
CA GLY A 149 15.36 -3.60 20.95
C GLY A 149 14.72 -2.91 19.73
N VAL A 150 13.46 -3.21 19.41
CA VAL A 150 12.73 -2.57 18.31
C VAL A 150 12.66 -1.05 18.47
N VAL A 151 12.42 -0.56 19.69
CA VAL A 151 12.37 0.88 20.01
C VAL A 151 13.75 1.49 19.86
N SER A 152 14.78 0.88 20.46
CA SER A 152 16.14 1.41 20.46
C SER A 152 16.72 1.52 19.04
N ASP A 153 16.43 0.52 18.20
CA ASP A 153 16.88 0.46 16.81
C ASP A 153 15.89 1.09 15.82
N THR A 154 15.07 2.04 16.27
CA THR A 154 14.17 2.78 15.37
C THR A 154 14.98 3.56 14.32
N PRO A 155 14.79 3.31 13.01
CA PRO A 155 15.58 3.94 11.97
C PRO A 155 15.23 5.43 11.84
N ARG A 156 16.25 6.27 11.64
CA ARG A 156 16.08 7.70 11.41
C ARG A 156 15.21 7.96 10.18
N GLN A 157 14.22 8.83 10.34
CA GLN A 157 13.38 9.28 9.23
C GLN A 157 14.14 10.33 8.40
N PRO A 158 14.11 10.25 7.06
CA PRO A 158 14.73 11.26 6.20
C PRO A 158 14.00 12.60 6.33
N GLY A 159 14.75 13.71 6.26
CA GLY A 159 14.18 15.06 6.26
C GLY A 159 13.99 15.71 7.63
N MET A 160 14.35 15.03 8.73
CA MET A 160 14.33 15.62 10.07
C MET A 160 15.53 16.54 10.33
N SER A 161 15.30 17.59 11.12
CA SER A 161 16.36 18.49 11.59
C SER A 161 17.28 17.76 12.58
N GLN A 162 18.53 18.22 12.72
CA GLN A 162 19.47 17.64 13.69
C GLN A 162 18.92 17.72 15.12
N ARG A 163 18.24 18.83 15.48
CA ARG A 163 17.55 18.99 16.75
C ARG A 163 16.55 17.86 16.98
N HIS A 164 15.65 17.60 16.04
CA HIS A 164 14.64 16.54 16.18
C HIS A 164 15.27 15.13 16.22
N LEU A 165 16.38 14.92 15.50
CA LEU A 165 17.13 13.67 15.59
C LEU A 165 17.73 13.46 16.98
N ASP A 166 18.30 14.50 17.59
CA ASP A 166 18.87 14.42 18.94
C ASP A 166 17.77 14.29 20.02
N THR A 167 16.57 14.81 19.76
CA THR A 167 15.41 14.72 20.67
C THR A 167 14.69 13.38 20.64
N PHE A 168 14.55 12.73 19.47
CA PHE A 168 13.69 11.54 19.33
C PHE A 168 14.35 10.30 18.73
N PHE A 169 15.66 10.30 18.45
CA PHE A 169 16.36 9.14 17.90
C PHE A 169 17.58 8.74 18.71
N SER A 170 18.04 7.50 18.47
CA SER A 170 18.94 6.79 19.39
C SER A 170 18.26 6.60 20.75
N LEU A 171 16.98 6.16 20.68
CA LEU A 171 16.16 5.90 21.86
C LEU A 171 16.84 4.82 22.71
N SER A 172 16.80 5.01 24.02
CA SER A 172 17.39 4.09 24.98
C SER A 172 16.59 4.09 26.27
N PHE A 173 16.72 3.04 27.06
CA PHE A 173 16.05 2.90 28.34
C PHE A 173 17.06 3.05 29.47
N THR A 174 16.77 3.90 30.46
CA THR A 174 17.65 4.12 31.61
C THR A 174 17.68 2.90 32.52
N ASN A 175 18.82 2.67 33.19
CA ASN A 175 18.96 1.64 34.21
C ASN A 175 19.01 2.32 35.60
N PRO A 176 18.25 1.89 36.62
CA PRO A 176 17.27 0.80 36.65
C PRO A 176 15.82 1.23 36.34
N GLY A 177 15.56 2.51 36.11
CA GLY A 177 14.21 3.07 36.03
C GLY A 177 13.41 2.71 34.78
N GLY A 178 14.07 2.25 33.71
CA GLY A 178 13.41 1.92 32.44
C GLY A 178 12.81 3.12 31.70
N GLU A 179 13.19 4.34 32.09
CA GLU A 179 12.69 5.56 31.47
C GLU A 179 13.23 5.70 30.05
N LEU A 180 12.38 6.14 29.12
CA LEU A 180 12.79 6.37 27.74
C LEU A 180 13.59 7.68 27.66
N ALA A 181 14.76 7.61 27.03
CA ALA A 181 15.64 8.75 26.84
C ALA A 181 16.23 8.77 25.43
N ALA A 182 16.60 9.98 25.00
CA ALA A 182 17.36 10.26 23.78
C ALA A 182 18.61 11.09 24.15
N PRO A 183 19.53 11.36 23.21
CA PRO A 183 20.71 12.18 23.47
C PRO A 183 20.43 13.57 24.08
N ALA A 184 19.29 14.17 23.75
CA ALA A 184 18.87 15.46 24.30
C ALA A 184 18.31 15.40 25.73
N GLY A 185 18.02 14.21 26.27
CA GLY A 185 17.49 14.03 27.63
C GLY A 185 16.35 13.01 27.74
N PRO A 186 15.73 12.89 28.93
CA PRO A 186 14.60 12.00 29.15
C PRO A 186 13.34 12.48 28.43
N LEU A 187 12.52 11.52 28.00
CA LEU A 187 11.25 11.74 27.32
C LEU A 187 10.10 11.31 28.23
N ARG A 188 9.06 12.16 28.32
CA ARG A 188 7.79 11.75 28.91
C ARG A 188 7.04 10.90 27.90
N VAL A 189 6.56 9.74 28.34
CA VAL A 189 5.77 8.80 27.54
C VAL A 189 4.32 8.85 28.01
N SER A 190 3.40 9.12 27.11
CA SER A 190 1.97 8.94 27.34
C SER A 190 1.41 7.89 26.40
N THR A 191 0.56 7.02 26.93
CA THR A 191 -0.18 6.02 26.16
C THR A 191 -1.40 6.64 25.51
N VAL A 192 -1.73 6.23 24.30
CA VAL A 192 -2.92 6.68 23.58
C VAL A 192 -4.04 5.66 23.78
N HIS A 193 -5.24 6.12 24.13
CA HIS A 193 -6.41 5.28 24.40
C HIS A 193 -7.56 5.66 23.50
N LEU A 194 -8.39 4.68 23.17
CA LEU A 194 -9.63 4.85 22.42
C LEU A 194 -10.81 4.39 23.29
N ARG A 195 -11.79 5.26 23.48
CA ARG A 195 -13.09 4.93 24.06
C ARG A 195 -14.13 4.86 22.95
N ARG A 196 -14.90 3.79 22.91
CA ARG A 196 -15.93 3.58 21.88
C ARG A 196 -17.18 4.40 22.21
N GLU A 197 -17.93 4.81 21.19
CA GLU A 197 -19.16 5.62 21.41
C GLU A 197 -20.22 4.87 22.22
N ASP A 198 -20.32 3.55 22.06
CA ASP A 198 -21.27 2.71 22.79
C ASP A 198 -20.78 2.32 24.20
N ALA A 199 -19.60 2.80 24.62
CA ALA A 199 -19.05 2.48 25.92
C ALA A 199 -19.72 3.30 27.03
N GLY A 200 -20.00 2.65 28.16
CA GLY A 200 -20.53 3.33 29.34
C GLY A 200 -19.50 4.30 29.96
N ASP A 201 -19.97 5.24 30.79
CA ASP A 201 -19.15 6.29 31.42
C ASP A 201 -17.94 5.78 32.25
N ASP A 202 -17.92 4.50 32.64
CA ASP A 202 -16.84 3.87 33.42
C ASP A 202 -15.82 3.11 32.55
N ASP A 203 -15.88 3.23 31.21
CA ASP A 203 -14.91 2.60 30.33
C ASP A 203 -13.55 3.32 30.39
N SER A 204 -12.53 2.57 30.85
CA SER A 204 -11.14 3.02 30.92
C SER A 204 -10.49 3.24 29.55
N GLY A 205 -11.17 2.86 28.45
CA GLY A 205 -10.66 2.94 27.10
C GLY A 205 -9.70 1.78 26.76
N GLU A 206 -9.65 1.43 25.48
CA GLU A 206 -8.69 0.47 24.93
C GLU A 206 -7.36 1.18 24.67
N ILE A 207 -6.29 0.68 25.30
CA ILE A 207 -4.93 1.15 25.03
C ILE A 207 -4.50 0.77 23.61
N LEU A 208 -4.01 1.75 22.85
CA LEU A 208 -3.43 1.55 21.53
C LEU A 208 -1.92 1.29 21.65
N PRO A 209 -1.30 0.54 20.71
CA PRO A 209 0.15 0.33 20.67
C PRO A 209 0.89 1.58 20.13
N LEU A 210 0.61 2.74 20.73
CA LEU A 210 1.05 4.07 20.35
C LEU A 210 1.53 4.85 21.58
N TRP A 211 2.58 5.63 21.39
CA TRP A 211 3.06 6.57 22.41
C TRP A 211 3.07 7.99 21.89
N LEU A 212 2.60 8.91 22.73
CA LEU A 212 2.99 10.31 22.65
C LEU A 212 4.29 10.49 23.43
N LEU A 213 5.34 10.90 22.71
CA LEU A 213 6.64 11.26 23.27
C LEU A 213 6.73 12.77 23.39
N GLN A 214 7.07 13.27 24.58
CA GLN A 214 7.28 14.70 24.81
C GLN A 214 8.66 14.92 25.41
N ALA A 215 9.40 15.86 24.83
CA ALA A 215 10.68 16.26 25.39
C ALA A 215 10.47 17.02 26.70
N THR A 216 11.26 16.70 27.73
CA THR A 216 11.16 17.35 29.06
C THR A 216 11.68 18.79 29.08
N HIS A 217 12.49 19.18 28.10
CA HIS A 217 13.14 20.49 28.01
C HIS A 217 12.74 21.30 26.77
N SER A 218 11.75 20.85 26.00
CA SER A 218 11.19 21.59 24.86
C SER A 218 9.69 21.33 24.72
N THR A 219 9.04 22.02 23.79
CA THR A 219 7.64 21.76 23.42
C THR A 219 7.55 20.74 22.27
N ASP A 220 8.66 20.09 21.91
CA ASP A 220 8.69 19.17 20.78
C ASP A 220 7.95 17.89 21.17
N MET A 221 7.09 17.40 20.28
CA MET A 221 6.28 16.21 20.48
C MET A 221 6.41 15.27 19.28
N ALA A 222 6.27 13.98 19.54
CA ALA A 222 6.24 12.97 18.49
C ALA A 222 5.29 11.84 18.85
N LEU A 223 4.61 11.28 17.84
CA LEU A 223 3.92 10.01 17.94
C LEU A 223 4.91 8.89 17.61
N TYR A 224 4.92 7.84 18.41
CA TYR A 224 5.72 6.64 18.16
C TYR A 224 4.81 5.42 18.02
N SER A 225 5.06 4.61 16.99
CA SER A 225 4.53 3.25 16.87
C SER A 225 5.64 2.31 16.41
N PRO A 226 5.61 1.02 16.81
CA PRO A 226 6.57 0.05 16.27
C PRO A 226 6.45 -0.10 14.76
N ALA A 227 5.29 0.14 14.15
CA ALA A 227 5.10 0.06 12.70
C ALA A 227 5.73 1.24 11.94
N MET A 228 5.53 2.47 12.42
CA MET A 228 5.89 3.69 11.67
C MET A 228 7.15 4.39 12.23
N GLY A 229 7.63 3.97 13.40
CA GLY A 229 8.69 4.65 14.12
C GLY A 229 8.21 5.99 14.69
N VAL A 230 9.11 6.98 14.73
CA VAL A 230 8.83 8.32 15.24
C VAL A 230 8.25 9.21 14.14
N GLN A 231 7.12 9.84 14.42
CA GLN A 231 6.47 10.85 13.60
C GLN A 231 6.35 12.15 14.40
N LEU A 232 6.86 13.25 13.85
CA LEU A 232 6.74 14.55 14.51
C LEU A 232 5.29 15.05 14.40
N ILE A 233 4.80 15.64 15.49
CA ILE A 233 3.50 16.31 15.54
C ILE A 233 3.70 17.69 16.16
N ASP A 234 2.92 18.66 15.70
CA ASP A 234 3.04 20.05 16.18
C ASP A 234 2.08 20.29 17.35
N GLN A 235 0.90 19.66 17.31
CA GLN A 235 -0.16 19.79 18.31
C GLN A 235 -0.71 18.42 18.73
N LEU A 236 -1.28 18.36 19.94
CA LEU A 236 -1.90 17.13 20.44
C LEU A 236 -3.04 16.67 19.52
N ASP A 237 -3.84 17.61 19.01
CA ASP A 237 -4.98 17.34 18.12
C ASP A 237 -4.58 16.72 16.78
N ASP A 238 -3.30 16.80 16.38
CA ASP A 238 -2.79 16.15 15.17
C ASP A 238 -2.82 14.62 15.26
N ILE A 239 -2.91 14.04 16.48
CA ILE A 239 -3.02 12.60 16.69
C ILE A 239 -4.32 12.05 16.10
N GLY A 240 -5.44 12.75 16.31
CA GLY A 240 -6.78 12.28 15.92
C GLY A 240 -6.86 11.79 14.47
N PRO A 241 -6.46 12.61 13.47
CA PRO A 241 -6.41 12.20 12.07
C PRO A 241 -5.48 11.00 11.79
N LEU A 242 -4.40 10.83 12.56
CA LEU A 242 -3.45 9.72 12.40
C LEU A 242 -3.96 8.41 13.02
N LEU A 243 -4.95 8.45 13.91
CA LEU A 243 -5.47 7.24 14.55
C LEU A 243 -6.11 6.28 13.57
N ALA A 244 -6.68 6.77 12.46
CA ALA A 244 -7.31 5.93 11.45
C ALA A 244 -6.36 4.83 10.93
N ASP A 245 -5.06 5.12 10.82
CA ASP A 245 -4.02 4.18 10.38
C ASP A 245 -3.68 3.11 11.46
N HIS A 246 -4.21 3.25 12.67
CA HIS A 246 -3.96 2.39 13.82
C HIS A 246 -5.23 1.68 14.34
N LEU A 247 -6.38 1.92 13.71
CA LEU A 247 -7.63 1.22 14.00
C LEU A 247 -7.69 -0.12 13.28
N SER A 248 -8.44 -1.06 13.87
CA SER A 248 -8.67 -2.35 13.23
C SER A 248 -9.79 -2.23 12.19
N PRO A 249 -9.57 -2.68 10.94
CA PRO A 249 -10.63 -2.75 9.95
C PRO A 249 -11.69 -3.81 10.32
N LEU A 250 -11.41 -4.73 11.25
CA LEU A 250 -12.37 -5.75 11.69
C LEU A 250 -13.41 -5.22 12.68
N LEU A 251 -13.17 -4.04 13.26
CA LEU A 251 -14.06 -3.45 14.24
C LEU A 251 -15.14 -2.57 13.59
N ASP A 252 -15.05 -2.21 12.30
CA ASP A 252 -15.98 -1.31 11.60
C ASP A 252 -16.34 -0.04 12.44
N GLU A 253 -15.39 0.44 13.25
CA GLU A 253 -15.64 1.45 14.27
C GLU A 253 -15.46 2.88 13.71
N PRO A 254 -16.45 3.80 13.88
CA PRO A 254 -16.11 5.21 13.93
C PRO A 254 -15.19 5.41 15.15
N ALA A 255 -14.07 6.11 14.96
CA ALA A 255 -13.19 6.45 16.08
C ALA A 255 -14.00 7.23 17.12
N GLY A 256 -14.30 6.62 18.27
CA GLY A 256 -14.91 7.33 19.39
C GLY A 256 -13.96 8.35 20.01
N GLU A 257 -14.21 8.74 21.26
CA GLU A 257 -13.31 9.67 21.96
C GLU A 257 -11.92 9.04 22.14
N TRP A 258 -10.86 9.81 21.88
CA TRP A 258 -9.49 9.40 22.17
C TRP A 258 -8.87 10.34 23.20
N PHE A 259 -7.96 9.79 24.01
CA PHE A 259 -7.26 10.55 25.04
C PHE A 259 -5.87 9.96 25.31
N VAL A 260 -5.05 10.70 26.05
CA VAL A 260 -3.70 10.27 26.45
C VAL A 260 -3.60 10.14 27.96
N VAL A 261 -2.86 9.13 28.41
CA VAL A 261 -2.57 8.90 29.83
C VAL A 261 -1.07 8.79 30.02
N GLU A 262 -0.51 9.61 30.91
CA GLU A 262 0.91 9.56 31.27
C GLU A 262 1.25 8.18 31.82
N HIS A 263 2.28 7.56 31.23
CA HIS A 263 2.68 6.21 31.60
C HIS A 263 3.86 6.26 32.56
N ALA A 264 3.69 5.65 33.73
CA ALA A 264 4.75 5.43 34.70
C ALA A 264 5.26 3.98 34.58
N GLY A 265 6.57 3.81 34.43
CA GLY A 265 7.21 2.49 34.37
C GLY A 265 7.91 2.20 33.04
N LEU A 266 8.14 0.91 32.77
CA LEU A 266 8.84 0.45 31.59
C LEU A 266 7.89 0.54 30.37
N ALA A 267 8.03 1.63 29.61
CA ALA A 267 7.13 1.96 28.50
C ALA A 267 6.78 0.78 27.56
N PRO A 268 7.72 -0.08 27.12
CA PRO A 268 7.43 -1.23 26.23
C PRO A 268 6.32 -2.19 26.72
N GLU A 269 6.06 -2.27 28.03
CA GLU A 269 4.93 -3.05 28.57
C GLU A 269 3.57 -2.51 28.11
N SER A 270 3.47 -1.19 27.88
CA SER A 270 2.26 -0.57 27.37
C SER A 270 2.02 -0.88 25.88
N LEU A 271 3.07 -1.08 25.07
CA LEU A 271 2.92 -1.57 23.69
C LEU A 271 2.44 -3.02 23.69
N ALA A 272 3.02 -3.87 24.53
CA ALA A 272 2.58 -5.26 24.70
C ALA A 272 1.11 -5.32 25.13
N SER A 273 0.72 -4.47 26.09
CA SER A 273 -0.68 -4.30 26.51
C SER A 273 -1.58 -3.88 25.35
N GLY A 274 -1.17 -2.88 24.56
CA GLY A 274 -1.91 -2.41 23.39
C GLY A 274 -2.14 -3.49 22.33
N TYR A 275 -1.12 -4.29 22.03
CA TYR A 275 -1.26 -5.40 21.08
C TYR A 275 -2.18 -6.50 21.58
N LEU A 276 -2.06 -6.89 22.85
CA LEU A 276 -2.95 -7.88 23.46
C LEU A 276 -4.39 -7.36 23.51
N ALA A 277 -4.60 -6.13 23.99
CA ALA A 277 -5.93 -5.51 24.05
C ALA A 277 -6.60 -5.52 22.68
N ARG A 278 -5.86 -5.13 21.63
CA ARG A 278 -6.39 -5.14 20.26
C ARG A 278 -6.79 -6.54 19.79
N GLN A 279 -5.95 -7.55 20.02
CA GLN A 279 -6.29 -8.93 19.65
C GLN A 279 -7.55 -9.43 20.37
N LEU A 280 -7.68 -9.13 21.67
CA LEU A 280 -8.85 -9.53 22.46
C LEU A 280 -10.12 -8.82 22.00
N SER A 281 -10.02 -7.54 21.68
CA SER A 281 -11.10 -6.72 21.11
C SER A 281 -11.56 -7.24 19.75
N GLU A 282 -10.63 -7.54 18.84
CA GLU A 282 -10.97 -8.10 17.52
C GLU A 282 -11.64 -9.47 17.64
N ILE A 283 -11.18 -10.34 18.55
CA ILE A 283 -11.83 -11.64 18.79
C ILE A 283 -13.22 -11.47 19.40
N ALA A 284 -13.40 -10.49 20.30
CA ALA A 284 -14.68 -10.18 20.91
C ALA A 284 -15.72 -9.68 19.88
N ALA A 285 -15.27 -8.98 18.85
CA ALA A 285 -16.11 -8.43 17.79
C ALA A 285 -16.47 -9.46 16.70
N ILE A 286 -15.94 -10.69 16.76
CA ILE A 286 -16.32 -11.75 15.81
C ILE A 286 -17.80 -12.08 16.04
N ASP A 287 -18.66 -11.64 15.12
CA ASP A 287 -20.09 -11.96 15.14
C ASP A 287 -20.30 -13.46 14.83
N PRO A 288 -20.78 -14.28 15.80
CA PRO A 288 -20.99 -15.70 15.59
C PRO A 288 -22.22 -16.00 14.71
N THR A 289 -23.10 -15.03 14.46
CA THR A 289 -24.31 -15.21 13.63
C THR A 289 -23.97 -15.27 12.14
N VAL A 290 -22.84 -14.68 11.73
CA VAL A 290 -22.33 -14.79 10.37
C VAL A 290 -21.78 -16.20 10.15
N ARG A 291 -22.42 -16.95 9.23
CA ARG A 291 -22.06 -18.34 8.93
C ARG A 291 -20.62 -18.46 8.43
N ARG A 292 -19.83 -19.23 9.16
CA ARG A 292 -18.42 -19.54 8.84
C ARG A 292 -18.14 -21.00 9.14
N THR A 293 -17.33 -21.64 8.30
CA THR A 293 -16.76 -22.96 8.57
C THR A 293 -15.71 -22.89 9.68
N ALA A 294 -15.38 -24.03 10.29
CA ALA A 294 -14.32 -24.12 11.29
C ALA A 294 -12.97 -23.58 10.76
N GLN A 295 -12.65 -23.85 9.50
CA GLN A 295 -11.44 -23.35 8.84
C GLN A 295 -11.45 -21.83 8.69
N GLN A 296 -12.61 -21.24 8.38
CA GLN A 296 -12.75 -19.78 8.28
C GLN A 296 -12.61 -19.11 9.65
N TYR A 297 -13.18 -19.67 10.71
CA TYR A 297 -12.92 -19.19 12.07
C TYR A 297 -11.43 -19.27 12.43
N GLN A 298 -10.78 -20.41 12.14
CA GLN A 298 -9.35 -20.55 12.39
C GLN A 298 -8.52 -19.55 11.58
N ALA A 299 -8.87 -19.30 10.32
CA ALA A 299 -8.17 -18.33 9.48
C ALA A 299 -8.31 -16.89 10.02
N LEU A 300 -9.51 -16.53 10.50
CA LEU A 300 -9.76 -15.23 11.13
C LEU A 300 -8.94 -15.07 12.41
N LEU A 301 -8.95 -16.08 13.28
CA LEU A 301 -8.15 -16.11 14.50
C LEU A 301 -6.66 -16.00 14.18
N ASN A 302 -6.16 -16.74 13.18
CA ASN A 302 -4.77 -16.67 12.73
C ASN A 302 -4.41 -15.26 12.28
N ALA A 303 -5.28 -14.59 11.50
CA ALA A 303 -5.05 -13.23 11.04
C ALA A 303 -5.01 -12.22 12.19
N ILE A 304 -5.90 -12.37 13.18
CA ILE A 304 -5.89 -11.54 14.40
C ILE A 304 -4.60 -11.74 15.20
N THR A 305 -4.17 -12.99 15.35
CA THR A 305 -2.98 -13.35 16.14
C THR A 305 -1.65 -13.16 15.41
N ASP A 306 -1.64 -12.83 14.10
CA ASP A 306 -0.41 -12.66 13.33
C ASP A 306 0.34 -11.40 13.76
N THR A 307 1.49 -11.58 14.41
CA THR A 307 2.30 -10.50 14.96
C THR A 307 3.05 -9.68 13.90
N ARG A 308 3.09 -10.15 12.64
CA ARG A 308 3.67 -9.38 11.52
C ARG A 308 3.00 -8.04 11.31
N ARG A 309 1.69 -7.96 11.60
CA ARG A 309 0.91 -6.73 11.46
C ARG A 309 1.30 -5.64 12.47
N TRP A 310 2.04 -5.97 13.53
CA TRP A 310 2.49 -5.00 14.53
C TRP A 310 3.57 -4.07 14.00
N PHE A 311 4.34 -4.52 13.00
CA PHE A 311 5.52 -3.81 12.49
C PHE A 311 5.33 -3.28 11.07
N VAL A 312 4.12 -3.38 10.53
CA VAL A 312 3.74 -2.92 9.20
C VAL A 312 2.59 -1.95 9.36
N SER A 313 2.77 -0.71 8.89
CA SER A 313 1.66 0.23 8.82
C SER A 313 0.67 -0.28 7.76
N PRO A 314 -0.65 -0.33 8.02
CA PRO A 314 -1.59 -0.41 6.93
C PRO A 314 -1.32 0.76 5.97
N LEU A 315 -1.43 0.51 4.68
CA LEU A 315 -1.17 1.53 3.68
C LEU A 315 -2.22 2.63 3.84
N THR A 316 -1.77 3.88 4.02
CA THR A 316 -2.66 5.05 3.95
C THR A 316 -3.40 5.06 2.62
N ALA A 317 -4.52 5.78 2.47
CA ALA A 317 -5.19 5.89 1.18
C ALA A 317 -4.24 6.33 0.04
N PHE A 318 -3.29 7.21 0.35
CA PHE A 318 -2.21 7.57 -0.58
C PHE A 318 -1.25 6.40 -0.84
N GLY A 319 -0.79 5.70 0.21
CA GLY A 319 0.06 4.51 0.08
C GLY A 319 -0.60 3.39 -0.71
N GLN A 320 -1.91 3.21 -0.53
CA GLN A 320 -2.75 2.27 -1.26
C GLN A 320 -2.88 2.70 -2.73
N GLY A 321 -3.15 3.98 -2.98
CA GLY A 321 -3.14 4.54 -4.34
C GLY A 321 -1.79 4.40 -5.04
N VAL A 322 -0.67 4.59 -4.32
CA VAL A 322 0.68 4.33 -4.83
C VAL A 322 0.87 2.84 -5.10
N HIS A 323 0.46 1.96 -4.19
CA HIS A 323 0.55 0.51 -4.36
C HIS A 323 -0.21 0.04 -5.61
N GLU A 324 -1.41 0.56 -5.83
CA GLU A 324 -2.24 0.28 -7.01
C GLU A 324 -1.67 0.90 -8.30
N ALA A 325 -1.03 2.07 -8.21
CA ALA A 325 -0.43 2.75 -9.35
C ALA A 325 0.95 2.19 -9.76
N ILE A 326 1.63 1.45 -8.88
CA ILE A 326 2.94 0.87 -9.20
C ILE A 326 2.77 -0.24 -10.27
N PRO A 327 3.46 -0.14 -11.41
CA PRO A 327 3.41 -1.19 -12.42
C PRO A 327 3.93 -2.52 -11.89
N ALA A 328 3.34 -3.64 -12.35
CA ALA A 328 3.70 -4.99 -11.91
C ALA A 328 5.20 -5.32 -12.05
N TRP A 329 5.86 -4.81 -13.08
CA TRP A 329 7.31 -5.01 -13.27
C TRP A 329 8.15 -4.35 -12.16
N LEU A 330 7.73 -3.18 -11.67
CA LEU A 330 8.40 -2.48 -10.58
C LEU A 330 8.01 -3.10 -9.24
N PHE A 331 6.75 -3.50 -9.09
CA PHE A 331 6.25 -4.17 -7.89
C PHE A 331 7.03 -5.46 -7.59
N ASN A 332 7.24 -6.29 -8.61
CA ASN A 332 7.93 -7.58 -8.51
C ASN A 332 9.46 -7.47 -8.60
N ALA A 333 10.01 -6.27 -8.71
CA ALA A 333 11.45 -6.07 -8.79
C ALA A 333 12.16 -6.37 -7.46
N ALA A 334 13.44 -6.69 -7.52
CA ALA A 334 14.27 -6.84 -6.32
C ALA A 334 14.21 -5.57 -5.46
N GLN A 335 14.25 -5.72 -4.12
CA GLN A 335 14.12 -4.58 -3.19
C GLN A 335 15.15 -3.47 -3.46
N THR A 336 16.38 -3.84 -3.80
CA THR A 336 17.44 -2.89 -4.18
C THR A 336 17.08 -2.07 -5.41
N ASP A 337 16.43 -2.69 -6.39
CA ASP A 337 16.04 -2.04 -7.63
C ASP A 337 14.81 -1.14 -7.44
N ARG A 338 13.84 -1.56 -6.62
CA ARG A 338 12.69 -0.72 -6.20
C ARG A 338 13.15 0.55 -5.49
N LEU A 339 14.08 0.43 -4.54
CA LEU A 339 14.63 1.58 -3.81
C LEU A 339 15.40 2.52 -4.74
N GLN A 340 16.19 1.98 -5.68
CA GLN A 340 16.94 2.79 -6.63
C GLN A 340 16.00 3.53 -7.59
N TYR A 341 14.95 2.88 -8.08
CA TYR A 341 13.92 3.52 -8.90
C TYR A 341 13.15 4.59 -8.13
N GLY A 342 12.78 4.32 -6.87
CA GLY A 342 12.12 5.29 -5.98
C GLY A 342 12.95 6.56 -5.76
N ARG A 343 14.28 6.45 -5.62
CA ARG A 343 15.17 7.62 -5.52
C ARG A 343 15.14 8.47 -6.79
N LEU A 344 15.10 7.86 -7.96
CA LEU A 344 15.01 8.58 -9.25
C LEU A 344 13.64 9.27 -9.40
N LEU A 345 12.56 8.66 -8.93
CA LEU A 345 11.24 9.32 -8.89
C LEU A 345 11.25 10.56 -7.99
N VAL A 346 11.88 10.49 -6.82
CA VAL A 346 12.04 11.65 -5.92
C VAL A 346 12.89 12.75 -6.58
N GLU A 347 13.97 12.38 -7.26
CA GLU A 347 14.79 13.31 -8.05
C GLU A 347 13.97 13.99 -9.15
N GLN A 348 13.13 13.23 -9.86
CA GLN A 348 12.22 13.76 -10.88
C GLN A 348 11.21 14.77 -10.29
N VAL A 349 10.58 14.45 -9.16
CA VAL A 349 9.66 15.38 -8.47
C VAL A 349 10.40 16.63 -8.01
N ARG A 350 11.64 16.51 -7.53
CA ARG A 350 12.46 17.67 -7.17
C ARG A 350 12.72 18.58 -8.37
N HIS A 351 13.07 18.04 -9.54
CA HIS A 351 13.26 18.83 -10.76
C HIS A 351 11.96 19.51 -11.21
N LEU A 352 10.81 18.83 -11.09
CA LEU A 352 9.49 19.41 -11.37
C LEU A 352 9.18 20.58 -10.43
N ASN A 353 9.42 20.42 -9.13
CA ASN A 353 9.14 21.45 -8.13
C ASN A 353 10.11 22.63 -8.21
N GLN A 354 11.40 22.39 -8.49
CA GLN A 354 12.39 23.44 -8.74
C GLN A 354 12.07 24.28 -9.98
N GLY A 355 11.31 23.70 -10.92
CA GLY A 355 10.81 24.40 -12.10
C GLY A 355 9.90 25.58 -11.77
N ALA A 356 9.10 25.54 -10.69
CA ALA A 356 8.24 26.63 -10.17
C ALA A 356 7.75 27.68 -11.20
N GLY A 357 7.22 27.22 -12.36
CA GLY A 357 6.69 28.07 -13.43
C GLY A 357 7.62 28.35 -14.63
N LYS A 358 8.90 27.97 -14.58
CA LYS A 358 9.84 27.99 -15.71
C LYS A 358 9.60 26.79 -16.62
N ARG A 359 9.67 27.00 -17.94
CA ARG A 359 9.49 25.94 -18.93
C ARG A 359 10.82 25.18 -19.10
N PHE A 360 10.75 23.86 -19.28
CA PHE A 360 11.96 23.04 -19.53
C PHE A 360 12.50 23.23 -20.95
N PHE A 361 11.63 23.53 -21.91
CA PHE A 361 11.97 23.82 -23.30
C PHE A 361 11.38 25.17 -23.73
N PRO A 362 12.03 25.88 -24.67
CA PRO A 362 11.42 27.08 -25.25
C PRO A 362 10.15 26.68 -25.99
N GLU A 363 9.14 27.54 -25.97
CA GLU A 363 8.01 27.39 -26.89
C GLU A 363 8.55 27.52 -28.31
N VAL A 364 8.27 26.55 -29.17
CA VAL A 364 8.62 26.58 -30.60
C VAL A 364 7.36 26.16 -31.34
N PRO A 365 6.86 26.97 -32.29
CA PRO A 365 5.70 26.56 -33.09
C PRO A 365 6.05 25.28 -33.84
N SER A 366 5.06 24.41 -34.07
CA SER A 366 5.28 23.25 -34.93
C SER A 366 5.73 23.70 -36.33
N LEU A 367 6.49 22.85 -37.02
CA LEU A 367 6.94 23.15 -38.39
C LEU A 367 5.76 23.47 -39.32
N ALA A 368 4.63 22.78 -39.15
CA ALA A 368 3.41 23.02 -39.91
C ALA A 368 2.78 24.40 -39.60
N ALA A 369 2.63 24.75 -38.32
CA ALA A 369 2.08 26.06 -37.93
C ALA A 369 2.98 27.21 -38.40
N PHE A 370 4.31 27.00 -38.38
CA PHE A 370 5.26 27.97 -38.91
C PHE A 370 5.17 28.11 -40.43
N ALA A 371 5.09 26.98 -41.15
CA ALA A 371 4.92 26.97 -42.60
C ALA A 371 3.62 27.67 -43.03
N GLU A 372 2.51 27.38 -42.35
CA GLU A 372 1.22 28.03 -42.58
C GLU A 372 1.34 29.55 -42.40
N ALA A 373 1.90 30.01 -41.28
CA ALA A 373 2.06 31.44 -41.02
C ALA A 373 2.97 32.13 -42.06
N ALA A 374 4.10 31.52 -42.42
CA ALA A 374 5.03 32.08 -43.41
C ALA A 374 4.41 32.17 -44.81
N LEU A 375 3.59 31.20 -45.18
CA LEU A 375 2.84 31.22 -46.43
C LEU A 375 1.67 32.20 -46.35
N GLN A 376 1.03 32.35 -45.19
CA GLN A 376 -0.06 33.30 -44.98
C GLN A 376 0.47 34.73 -45.12
N ASP A 377 1.67 35.03 -44.59
CA ASP A 377 2.34 36.30 -44.84
C ASP A 377 2.58 36.55 -46.34
N CYS A 378 2.91 35.51 -47.12
CA CYS A 378 3.05 35.65 -48.57
C CYS A 378 1.71 35.95 -49.26
N LEU A 379 0.64 35.29 -48.81
CA LEU A 379 -0.72 35.48 -49.30
C LEU A 379 -1.27 36.87 -48.94
N ASP A 380 -1.06 37.34 -47.72
CA ASP A 380 -1.53 38.65 -47.24
C ASP A 380 -0.86 39.81 -47.99
N ASN A 381 0.33 39.59 -48.54
CA ASN A 381 1.04 40.54 -49.39
C ASN A 381 0.58 40.53 -50.86
N GLU A 382 -0.38 39.68 -51.23
CA GLU A 382 -0.97 39.65 -52.57
C GLU A 382 -2.29 40.48 -52.58
N PRO A 383 -2.32 41.64 -53.28
CA PRO A 383 -3.49 42.54 -53.25
C PRO A 383 -4.81 41.90 -53.71
N ARG A 384 -4.72 40.83 -54.50
CA ARG A 384 -5.88 40.08 -55.01
C ARG A 384 -6.43 39.05 -54.01
N ALA A 385 -5.68 38.73 -52.95
CA ALA A 385 -5.98 37.67 -51.98
C ALA A 385 -6.73 38.19 -50.73
N VAL A 386 -7.83 38.91 -50.94
CA VAL A 386 -8.63 39.48 -49.83
C VAL A 386 -9.35 38.35 -49.07
N GLU A 387 -9.15 38.28 -47.75
CA GLU A 387 -9.79 37.31 -46.83
C GLU A 387 -9.58 35.82 -47.18
N LEU A 388 -8.49 35.49 -47.87
CA LEU A 388 -8.12 34.11 -48.17
C LEU A 388 -7.21 33.51 -47.09
N LYS A 389 -7.39 32.22 -46.82
CA LYS A 389 -6.49 31.44 -45.96
C LYS A 389 -5.66 30.49 -46.80
N VAL A 390 -4.41 30.31 -46.43
CA VAL A 390 -3.49 29.37 -47.11
C VAL A 390 -4.03 27.94 -47.08
N LEU A 391 -4.70 27.54 -46.00
CA LEU A 391 -5.32 26.22 -45.87
C LEU A 391 -6.46 25.97 -46.86
N ASP A 392 -7.03 27.02 -47.45
CA ASP A 392 -8.09 26.88 -48.46
C ASP A 392 -7.53 26.56 -49.87
N ILE A 393 -6.21 26.73 -50.06
CA ILE A 393 -5.51 26.55 -51.34
C ILE A 393 -4.94 25.14 -51.40
N HIS A 394 -5.35 24.36 -52.40
CA HIS A 394 -4.86 22.99 -52.58
C HIS A 394 -4.24 22.80 -53.97
N GLY A 395 -3.19 21.99 -54.01
CA GLY A 395 -2.59 21.47 -55.22
C GLY A 395 -3.03 20.03 -55.44
N VAL A 396 -3.48 19.72 -56.66
CA VAL A 396 -3.85 18.36 -57.06
C VAL A 396 -2.71 17.77 -57.89
N PHE A 397 -2.15 16.65 -57.43
CA PHE A 397 -0.98 15.97 -58.00
C PHE A 397 -1.32 14.56 -58.49
N GLY A 398 -0.52 14.06 -59.43
CA GLY A 398 -0.65 12.70 -59.98
C GLY A 398 -1.48 12.65 -61.26
N PRO A 399 -1.22 11.70 -62.18
CA PRO A 399 -1.82 11.70 -63.51
C PRO A 399 -3.35 11.60 -63.45
N PRO A 400 -4.09 12.14 -64.45
CA PRO A 400 -5.56 12.07 -64.49
C PRO A 400 -6.14 10.64 -64.45
N SER A 401 -5.30 9.64 -64.72
CA SER A 401 -5.63 8.21 -64.74
C SER A 401 -5.47 7.49 -63.39
N ALA A 402 -5.01 8.17 -62.34
CA ALA A 402 -4.82 7.62 -61.00
C ALA A 402 -5.61 8.42 -59.95
N ALA A 403 -5.73 7.87 -58.74
CA ALA A 403 -6.30 8.60 -57.62
C ALA A 403 -5.45 9.87 -57.36
N PRO A 404 -6.04 11.08 -57.41
CA PRO A 404 -5.30 12.31 -57.22
C PRO A 404 -4.83 12.45 -55.77
N LEU A 405 -3.59 12.90 -55.58
CA LEU A 405 -3.10 13.35 -54.28
C LEU A 405 -3.42 14.84 -54.16
N GLU A 406 -4.28 15.21 -53.22
CA GLU A 406 -4.59 16.60 -52.91
C GLU A 406 -3.85 17.01 -51.64
N LEU A 407 -3.05 18.06 -51.74
CA LEU A 407 -2.31 18.64 -50.62
C LEU A 407 -2.71 20.10 -50.48
N THR A 408 -2.90 20.56 -49.25
CA THR A 408 -2.92 22.01 -48.96
C THR A 408 -1.59 22.63 -49.36
N LEU A 409 -1.57 23.95 -49.59
CA LEU A 409 -0.33 24.66 -49.89
C LEU A 409 0.72 24.49 -48.77
N THR A 410 0.27 24.42 -47.51
CA THR A 410 1.14 24.13 -46.35
C THR A 410 1.75 22.74 -46.43
N GLU A 411 0.94 21.70 -46.67
CA GLU A 411 1.44 20.32 -46.80
C GLU A 411 2.39 20.17 -47.99
N TRP A 412 2.06 20.76 -49.14
CA TRP A 412 2.94 20.76 -50.30
C TRP A 412 4.30 21.41 -49.98
N ALA A 413 4.30 22.50 -49.21
CA ALA A 413 5.52 23.16 -48.77
C ALA A 413 6.38 22.27 -47.88
N LEU A 414 5.76 21.50 -46.99
CA LEU A 414 6.43 20.55 -46.11
C LEU A 414 6.96 19.33 -46.89
N GLU A 415 6.19 18.78 -47.81
CA GLU A 415 6.61 17.67 -48.68
C GLU A 415 7.80 18.06 -49.56
N THR A 416 7.87 19.33 -49.98
CA THR A 416 9.02 19.85 -50.73
C THR A 416 10.32 19.78 -49.92
N LEU A 417 10.26 19.90 -48.57
CA LEU A 417 11.42 19.69 -47.69
C LEU A 417 11.91 18.24 -47.72
N GLY A 418 11.00 17.28 -47.93
CA GLY A 418 11.29 15.86 -48.12
C GLY A 418 11.75 15.49 -49.53
N GLY A 419 11.83 16.45 -50.45
CA GLY A 419 12.26 16.24 -51.84
C GLY A 419 11.11 16.04 -52.84
N PHE A 420 9.86 16.25 -52.44
CA PHE A 420 8.71 16.21 -53.36
C PHE A 420 8.67 17.48 -54.24
N THR A 421 9.18 17.38 -55.46
CA THR A 421 9.23 18.50 -56.43
C THR A 421 8.17 18.55 -57.55
N PRO A 422 7.22 17.60 -57.72
CA PRO A 422 6.18 17.69 -58.75
C PRO A 422 5.39 19.01 -58.72
N SER A 423 4.92 19.46 -59.89
CA SER A 423 3.96 20.57 -60.03
C SER A 423 2.53 20.05 -59.90
N PRO A 424 1.63 20.80 -59.24
CA PRO A 424 0.21 20.48 -59.27
C PRO A 424 -0.32 20.59 -60.72
N ILE A 425 -1.18 19.66 -61.09
CA ILE A 425 -1.87 19.68 -62.40
C ILE A 425 -2.97 20.73 -62.39
N THR A 426 -3.63 20.88 -61.24
CA THR A 426 -4.68 21.88 -61.01
C THR A 426 -4.51 22.46 -59.62
N VAL A 427 -4.79 23.76 -59.48
CA VAL A 427 -4.92 24.43 -58.19
C VAL A 427 -6.40 24.64 -57.90
N THR A 428 -6.82 24.29 -56.69
CA THR A 428 -8.18 24.53 -56.20
C THR A 428 -8.16 25.51 -55.03
N LEU A 429 -9.25 26.26 -54.90
CA LEU A 429 -9.52 27.16 -53.80
C LEU A 429 -10.89 26.78 -53.22
N LYS A 430 -10.93 26.37 -51.93
CA LYS A 430 -12.16 25.90 -51.27
C LYS A 430 -12.90 24.82 -52.06
N GLY A 431 -12.17 23.91 -52.70
CA GLY A 431 -12.70 22.83 -53.52
C GLY A 431 -13.21 23.22 -54.92
N ALA A 432 -13.11 24.50 -55.31
CA ALA A 432 -13.45 24.98 -56.65
C ALA A 432 -12.18 25.30 -57.46
N PRO A 433 -12.24 25.38 -58.81
CA PRO A 433 -11.11 25.83 -59.62
C PRO A 433 -10.59 27.19 -59.16
N ALA A 434 -9.27 27.29 -58.98
CA ALA A 434 -8.64 28.53 -58.53
C ALA A 434 -8.88 29.69 -59.53
N PRO A 435 -8.98 30.95 -59.05
CA PRO A 435 -9.05 32.13 -59.91
C PRO A 435 -7.84 32.22 -60.85
N ALA A 436 -8.00 32.85 -62.02
CA ALA A 436 -6.96 32.95 -63.04
C ALA A 436 -5.63 33.59 -62.56
N TRP A 437 -5.65 34.33 -61.45
CA TRP A 437 -4.45 34.92 -60.86
C TRP A 437 -3.69 33.96 -59.93
N LEU A 438 -4.36 32.98 -59.33
CA LEU A 438 -3.79 32.04 -58.36
C LEU A 438 -3.24 30.81 -59.11
N THR A 439 -2.05 31.00 -59.67
CA THR A 439 -1.42 30.04 -60.59
C THR A 439 -0.29 29.27 -59.91
N GLU A 440 0.05 28.11 -60.46
CA GLU A 440 1.16 27.28 -59.96
C GLU A 440 2.51 28.02 -59.88
N PRO A 441 2.91 28.85 -60.86
CA PRO A 441 4.16 29.61 -60.75
C PRO A 441 4.15 30.59 -59.57
N LEU A 442 3.02 31.24 -59.31
CA LEU A 442 2.86 32.15 -58.17
C LEU A 442 3.01 31.41 -56.84
N LEU A 443 2.43 30.20 -56.72
CA LEU A 443 2.56 29.37 -55.52
C LEU A 443 4.00 28.90 -55.32
N ARG A 444 4.72 28.55 -56.39
CA ARG A 444 6.15 28.22 -56.33
C ARG A 444 6.99 29.40 -55.89
N ASP A 445 6.67 30.62 -56.33
CA ASP A 445 7.33 31.83 -55.87
C ASP A 445 7.09 32.06 -54.37
N TRP A 446 5.89 31.79 -53.85
CA TRP A 446 5.61 31.85 -52.41
C TRP A 446 6.37 30.79 -51.61
N LEU A 447 6.42 29.55 -52.10
CA LEU A 447 7.22 28.48 -51.51
C LEU A 447 8.71 28.86 -51.41
N ALA A 448 9.27 29.39 -52.50
CA ALA A 448 10.65 29.86 -52.55
C ALA A 448 10.89 31.08 -51.65
N LYS A 449 9.93 32.01 -51.56
CA LYS A 449 10.01 33.21 -50.74
C LYS A 449 9.90 32.91 -49.25
N ALA A 450 9.03 31.97 -48.86
CA ALA A 450 8.87 31.54 -47.48
C ALA A 450 10.13 30.81 -46.95
N ASP A 451 10.85 30.09 -47.83
CA ASP A 451 12.10 29.38 -47.56
C ASP A 451 12.08 28.67 -46.19
N ILE A 452 11.05 27.85 -45.97
CA ILE A 452 10.67 27.29 -44.66
C ILE A 452 11.86 26.60 -43.98
N ALA A 453 12.68 25.87 -44.75
CA ALA A 453 13.88 25.19 -44.25
C ALA A 453 14.84 26.16 -43.55
N LYS A 454 15.15 27.28 -44.22
CA LYS A 454 16.12 28.26 -43.74
C LYS A 454 15.52 29.13 -42.64
N THR A 455 14.29 29.60 -42.83
CA THR A 455 13.61 30.51 -41.90
C THR A 455 13.28 29.82 -40.58
N TYR A 456 12.71 28.60 -40.62
CA TYR A 456 12.46 27.82 -39.41
C TYR A 456 13.77 27.38 -38.72
N GLY A 457 14.78 26.98 -39.51
CA GLY A 457 16.11 26.64 -39.00
C GLY A 457 16.78 27.81 -38.26
N ALA A 458 16.58 29.05 -38.72
CA ALA A 458 17.05 30.25 -38.03
C ALA A 458 16.30 30.49 -36.71
N VAL A 459 14.97 30.31 -36.69
CA VAL A 459 14.15 30.42 -35.47
C VAL A 459 14.59 29.40 -34.42
N LEU A 460 14.80 28.14 -34.81
CA LEU A 460 15.31 27.10 -33.92
C LEU A 460 16.66 27.47 -33.32
N ARG A 461 17.62 27.91 -34.16
CA ARG A 461 18.94 28.34 -33.68
C ARG A 461 18.83 29.51 -32.71
N GLN A 462 17.98 30.48 -32.98
CA GLN A 462 17.77 31.64 -32.10
C GLN A 462 17.17 31.22 -30.76
N ARG A 463 16.15 30.36 -30.75
CA ARG A 463 15.45 29.94 -29.51
C ARG A 463 16.26 28.95 -28.67
N LEU A 464 17.12 28.14 -29.31
CA LEU A 464 17.97 27.15 -28.64
C LEU A 464 19.40 27.63 -28.36
N ALA A 465 19.80 28.82 -28.83
CA ALA A 465 21.14 29.36 -28.62
C ALA A 465 21.47 29.59 -27.13
N LYS A 466 22.72 29.30 -26.78
CA LYS A 466 23.25 29.52 -25.43
C LYS A 466 23.29 31.03 -25.14
N GLY A 467 22.57 31.46 -24.10
CA GLY A 467 22.63 32.85 -23.60
C GLY A 467 21.64 33.83 -24.23
N ASN A 468 20.61 33.37 -24.94
CA ASN A 468 19.53 34.27 -25.36
C ASN A 468 18.83 34.85 -24.10
N ALA A 469 18.77 36.18 -23.98
CA ALA A 469 18.31 36.87 -22.77
C ALA A 469 16.78 36.79 -22.54
N ALA A 470 16.02 36.35 -23.56
CA ALA A 470 14.56 36.12 -23.49
C ALA A 470 14.21 34.73 -22.93
N LYS A 471 14.87 34.31 -21.84
CA LYS A 471 14.82 32.93 -21.34
C LYS A 471 13.65 32.72 -20.36
N ASP A 472 12.56 32.18 -20.89
CA ASP A 472 11.56 31.46 -20.09
C ASP A 472 11.93 29.97 -19.88
N TRP A 473 13.14 29.56 -20.30
CA TRP A 473 13.62 28.18 -20.16
C TRP A 473 15.07 28.05 -19.67
N ASP A 474 15.35 26.97 -18.96
CA ASP A 474 16.66 26.67 -18.36
C ASP A 474 17.24 25.37 -18.94
N ARG A 475 18.37 25.49 -19.63
CA ARG A 475 19.03 24.38 -20.33
C ARG A 475 19.64 23.36 -19.37
N ASP A 476 20.17 23.83 -18.25
CA ASP A 476 20.83 22.94 -17.29
C ASP A 476 19.75 22.13 -16.56
N LEU A 477 18.65 22.79 -16.17
CA LEU A 477 17.45 22.12 -15.64
C LEU A 477 16.86 21.10 -16.63
N ALA A 478 16.78 21.44 -17.92
CA ALA A 478 16.32 20.52 -18.96
C ALA A 478 17.27 19.32 -19.13
N GLY A 479 18.58 19.56 -19.11
CA GLY A 479 19.60 18.51 -19.19
C GLY A 479 19.52 17.55 -18.01
N ASP A 480 19.36 18.07 -16.80
CA ASP A 480 19.22 17.27 -15.58
C ASP A 480 17.94 16.44 -15.60
N GLN A 481 16.82 17.01 -16.06
CA GLN A 481 15.56 16.29 -16.21
C GLN A 481 15.66 15.14 -17.23
N VAL A 482 16.25 15.39 -18.40
CA VAL A 482 16.46 14.36 -19.43
C VAL A 482 17.37 13.26 -18.88
N LEU A 483 18.46 13.63 -18.19
CA LEU A 483 19.37 12.66 -17.58
C LEU A 483 18.67 11.79 -16.52
N SER A 484 17.83 12.39 -15.67
CA SER A 484 17.00 11.68 -14.69
C SER A 484 16.05 10.69 -15.37
N GLN A 485 15.34 11.12 -16.42
CA GLN A 485 14.43 10.27 -17.18
C GLN A 485 15.15 9.11 -17.89
N LEU A 486 16.33 9.36 -18.45
CA LEU A 486 17.16 8.32 -19.07
C LEU A 486 17.61 7.27 -18.05
N LYS A 487 18.00 7.70 -16.83
CA LYS A 487 18.34 6.78 -15.74
C LYS A 487 17.13 5.93 -15.33
N MET A 488 15.94 6.52 -15.23
CA MET A 488 14.71 5.78 -14.94
C MET A 488 14.37 4.77 -16.04
N LEU A 489 14.46 5.17 -17.31
CA LEU A 489 14.22 4.29 -18.45
C LEU A 489 15.21 3.12 -18.49
N ALA A 490 16.50 3.39 -18.28
CA ALA A 490 17.53 2.35 -18.19
C ALA A 490 17.26 1.38 -17.04
N MET A 491 16.80 1.89 -15.89
CA MET A 491 16.42 1.06 -14.74
C MET A 491 15.18 0.21 -15.04
N ALA A 492 14.18 0.77 -15.72
CA ALA A 492 13.00 0.03 -16.16
C ALA A 492 13.38 -1.11 -17.11
N TYR A 493 14.25 -0.86 -18.10
CA TYR A 493 14.79 -1.89 -19.00
C TYR A 493 15.55 -2.98 -18.26
N LYS A 494 16.41 -2.60 -17.32
CA LYS A 494 17.13 -3.55 -16.46
C LYS A 494 16.16 -4.46 -15.70
N ILE A 495 15.14 -3.88 -15.05
CA ILE A 495 14.18 -4.63 -14.23
C ILE A 495 13.31 -5.54 -15.09
N GLN A 496 12.86 -5.06 -16.26
CA GLN A 496 12.00 -5.81 -17.17
C GLN A 496 12.76 -6.87 -17.99
N GLY A 497 14.09 -6.91 -17.93
CA GLY A 497 14.91 -7.82 -18.74
C GLY A 497 14.90 -7.48 -20.24
N ALA A 498 14.33 -6.34 -20.63
CA ALA A 498 14.36 -5.86 -22.00
C ALA A 498 15.73 -5.23 -22.27
N ARG A 499 16.48 -5.77 -23.21
CA ARG A 499 17.68 -5.09 -23.74
C ARG A 499 17.24 -3.72 -24.26
N ALA A 500 17.95 -2.67 -23.86
CA ALA A 500 17.83 -1.37 -24.48
C ALA A 500 18.24 -1.51 -25.95
N ASP A 501 17.27 -1.66 -26.85
CA ASP A 501 17.51 -1.51 -28.28
C ASP A 501 17.52 -0.01 -28.57
N PRO A 502 18.65 0.60 -28.98
CA PRO A 502 18.71 2.02 -29.30
C PRO A 502 17.98 2.39 -30.60
N ALA A 503 17.14 1.49 -31.16
CA ALA A 503 16.47 1.65 -32.46
C ALA A 503 14.97 2.00 -32.36
N GLY A 504 14.43 2.27 -31.16
CA GLY A 504 13.01 2.58 -30.96
C GLY A 504 12.56 4.02 -31.22
N LEU A 505 13.43 4.89 -31.76
CA LEU A 505 13.04 6.20 -32.28
C LEU A 505 12.75 6.07 -33.77
N SER A 506 11.66 5.39 -34.11
CA SER A 506 11.08 5.46 -35.46
C SER A 506 10.03 6.57 -35.44
N PRO A 507 10.11 7.56 -36.34
CA PRO A 507 9.13 8.63 -36.41
C PRO A 507 7.83 8.07 -37.02
N HIS A 508 6.72 8.27 -36.31
CA HIS A 508 5.41 8.41 -36.94
C HIS A 508 5.05 9.89 -36.92
#